data_AF-A0A3D0H6R6-F1
#
_entry.id   AF-A0A3D0H6R6-F1
#
_cell.length_a   1.000
_cell.length_b   1.000
_cell.length_c   1.000
_cell.angle_alpha   90.00
_cell.angle_beta   90.00
_cell.angle_gamma   90.00
#
_symmetry.space_group_name_H-M   'P 1'
#
loop_
_entity.id
_entity.type
_entity.pdbx_description
1 polymer ?
#
loop_
_entity_poly.entity_id
_entity_poly.type
_entity_poly.pdbx_seq_one_letter_code
_entity_poly.pdbx_strand_id
1 'polypeptide(L)'
;AGHVSPMAALLIGLVAGVICFYGVRLKFKGGFDDSLDVVGVHGVGGIWGPLATGLFATVGGQGLLAGNPRQLGIQLLAVVAVGLYCYLVTYGICWAIDKTMGLRVEEDQEMAGLDRELHGEVGYTF
;
A
#
# COMPACT_ATOMS: atom_id res chain seq x y z
N ALA A 1 6.36 -14.80 -4.75
CA ALA A 1 6.23 -15.44 -6.08
C ALA A 1 6.70 -16.89 -6.07
N GLY A 2 7.94 -17.20 -5.64
CA GLY A 2 8.51 -18.55 -5.76
C GLY A 2 8.07 -19.62 -4.75
N HIS A 3 7.02 -19.40 -3.96
CA HIS A 3 6.65 -20.29 -2.85
C HIS A 3 5.31 -21.00 -3.01
N VAL A 4 4.49 -20.62 -4.00
CA VAL A 4 3.12 -21.13 -4.18
C VAL A 4 2.97 -21.83 -5.52
N SER A 5 2.00 -22.75 -5.63
CA SER A 5 1.67 -23.40 -6.91
C SER A 5 1.00 -22.42 -7.89
N PRO A 6 1.01 -22.70 -9.21
CA PRO A 6 0.33 -21.87 -10.19
C PRO A 6 -1.18 -21.69 -9.91
N MET A 7 -1.87 -22.73 -9.44
CA MET A 7 -3.30 -22.63 -9.10
C MET A 7 -3.55 -21.72 -7.90
N ALA A 8 -2.70 -21.80 -6.88
CA ALA A 8 -2.78 -20.87 -5.76
C ALA A 8 -2.49 -19.43 -6.22
N ALA A 9 -1.53 -19.22 -7.11
CA ALA A 9 -1.23 -17.89 -7.64
C ALA A 9 -2.41 -17.24 -8.37
N LEU A 10 -3.19 -18.02 -9.15
CA LEU A 10 -4.42 -17.53 -9.79
C LEU A 10 -5.45 -17.07 -8.75
N LEU A 11 -5.66 -17.86 -7.70
CA LEU A 11 -6.59 -17.49 -6.61
C LEU A 11 -6.12 -16.25 -5.87
N ILE A 12 -4.82 -16.13 -5.60
CA ILE A 12 -4.22 -14.95 -4.95
C ILE A 12 -4.48 -13.71 -5.79
N GLY A 13 -4.26 -13.78 -7.11
CA GLY A 13 -4.50 -12.67 -8.04
C GLY A 13 -5.98 -12.28 -8.13
N LEU A 14 -6.89 -13.27 -8.20
CA LEU A 14 -8.32 -13.02 -8.21
C LEU A 14 -8.78 -12.29 -6.95
N VAL A 15 -8.38 -12.80 -5.78
CA VAL A 15 -8.73 -12.18 -4.49
C VAL A 15 -8.09 -10.79 -4.38
N ALA A 16 -6.83 -10.63 -4.76
CA ALA A 16 -6.13 -9.35 -4.76
C ALA A 16 -6.88 -8.30 -5.59
N GLY A 17 -7.31 -8.65 -6.81
CA GLY A 17 -8.07 -7.75 -7.67
C GLY A 17 -9.37 -7.27 -7.01
N VAL A 18 -10.12 -8.19 -6.38
CA VAL A 18 -11.37 -7.85 -5.68
C VAL A 18 -11.11 -6.96 -4.47
N ILE A 19 -10.19 -7.34 -3.58
CA ILE A 19 -9.98 -6.59 -2.34
C ILE A 19 -9.31 -5.24 -2.60
N CYS A 20 -8.40 -5.13 -3.57
CA CYS A 20 -7.78 -3.85 -3.91
C CYS A 20 -8.78 -2.91 -4.57
N PHE A 21 -9.68 -3.42 -5.43
CA PHE A 21 -10.78 -2.62 -5.98
C PHE A 21 -11.64 -2.00 -4.86
N TYR A 22 -12.04 -2.80 -3.88
CA TYR A 22 -12.79 -2.26 -2.74
C TYR A 22 -11.93 -1.36 -1.84
N GLY A 23 -10.64 -1.66 -1.69
CA GLY A 23 -9.67 -0.84 -0.98
C GLY A 23 -9.59 0.59 -1.54
N VAL A 24 -9.47 0.72 -2.86
CA VAL A 24 -9.54 2.01 -3.57
C VAL A 24 -10.86 2.72 -3.29
N ARG A 25 -11.98 1.99 -3.32
CA ARG A 25 -13.30 2.61 -3.07
C ARG A 25 -13.50 3.10 -1.64
N LEU A 26 -12.73 2.62 -0.66
CA LEU A 26 -12.85 3.08 0.73
C LEU A 26 -12.46 4.55 0.88
N LYS A 27 -11.57 5.08 0.04
CA LYS A 27 -11.14 6.49 0.12
C LYS A 27 -12.31 7.46 -0.04
N PHE A 28 -13.25 7.15 -0.94
CA PHE A 28 -14.47 7.96 -1.15
C PHE A 28 -15.46 7.90 0.00
N LYS A 29 -15.47 6.81 0.78
CA LYS A 29 -16.31 6.72 1.98
C LYS A 29 -15.68 7.40 3.19
N GLY A 30 -14.35 7.37 3.28
CA GLY A 30 -13.60 7.93 4.40
C GLY A 30 -13.13 9.38 4.22
N GLY A 31 -13.30 9.96 3.03
CA GLY A 31 -12.80 11.31 2.73
C GLY A 31 -11.27 11.39 2.65
N PHE A 32 -10.60 10.28 2.37
CA PHE A 32 -9.15 10.23 2.26
C PHE A 32 -8.69 10.66 0.85
N ASP A 33 -7.75 11.60 0.78
CA ASP A 33 -7.06 11.99 -0.46
C ASP A 33 -5.80 11.13 -0.66
N ASP A 34 -6.02 9.87 -1.04
CA ASP A 34 -4.98 9.01 -1.59
C ASP A 34 -4.99 9.21 -3.12
N SER A 35 -4.26 10.23 -3.56
CA SER A 35 -4.41 10.81 -4.91
C SER A 35 -4.19 9.77 -6.02
N LEU A 36 -3.28 8.82 -5.81
CA LEU A 36 -2.91 7.78 -6.78
C LEU A 36 -3.21 6.35 -6.30
N ASP A 37 -4.12 6.19 -5.33
CA ASP A 37 -4.61 4.89 -4.86
C ASP A 37 -3.53 3.95 -4.26
N VAL A 38 -2.46 4.53 -3.69
CA VAL A 38 -1.32 3.78 -3.19
C VAL A 38 -1.71 2.85 -2.03
N VAL A 39 -2.53 3.34 -1.09
CA VAL A 39 -3.00 2.53 0.04
C VAL A 39 -3.96 1.45 -0.44
N GLY A 40 -4.89 1.81 -1.34
CA GLY A 40 -5.89 0.90 -1.89
C GLY A 40 -5.30 -0.27 -2.69
N VAL A 41 -4.23 -0.02 -3.45
CA VAL A 41 -3.58 -1.03 -4.29
C VAL A 41 -2.39 -1.69 -3.57
N HIS A 42 -1.40 -0.91 -3.17
CA HIS A 42 -0.15 -1.44 -2.59
C HIS A 42 -0.30 -1.77 -1.12
N GLY A 43 -1.02 -0.96 -0.34
CA GLY A 43 -1.28 -1.24 1.07
C GLY A 43 -2.12 -2.51 1.25
N VAL A 44 -3.31 -2.56 0.65
CA VAL A 44 -4.21 -3.73 0.74
C VAL A 44 -3.59 -4.97 0.08
N GLY A 45 -3.04 -4.83 -1.13
CA GLY A 45 -2.37 -5.94 -1.82
C GLY A 45 -1.14 -6.44 -1.07
N GLY A 46 -0.39 -5.53 -0.45
CA GLY A 46 0.78 -5.80 0.37
C GLY A 46 0.47 -6.48 1.70
N ILE A 47 -0.74 -6.34 2.23
CA ILE A 47 -1.24 -7.12 3.37
C ILE A 47 -1.65 -8.53 2.90
N TRP A 48 -2.40 -8.63 1.82
CA TRP A 48 -2.93 -9.89 1.32
C TRP A 48 -1.83 -10.85 0.84
N GLY A 49 -0.84 -10.36 0.07
CA GLY A 49 0.20 -11.21 -0.51
C GLY A 49 0.97 -12.06 0.52
N PRO A 50 1.52 -11.47 1.61
CA PRO A 50 2.17 -12.21 2.68
C PRO A 50 1.24 -13.17 3.42
N LEU A 51 0.01 -12.76 3.73
CA LEU A 51 -0.98 -13.64 4.38
C LEU A 51 -1.31 -14.85 3.49
N ALA A 52 -1.52 -14.62 2.20
CA ALA A 52 -1.76 -15.67 1.24
C ALA A 52 -0.54 -16.59 1.05
N THR A 53 0.68 -16.06 1.14
CA THR A 53 1.89 -16.90 1.24
C THR A 53 1.85 -17.76 2.49
N GLY A 54 1.43 -17.21 3.63
CA GLY A 54 1.23 -17.95 4.88
C GLY A 54 0.17 -19.05 4.79
N LEU A 55 -0.80 -18.91 3.89
CA LEU A 55 -1.82 -19.91 3.62
C LEU A 55 -1.35 -20.99 2.64
N PHE A 56 -0.81 -20.59 1.48
CA PHE A 56 -0.67 -21.44 0.29
C PHE A 56 0.75 -21.91 -0.01
N ALA A 57 1.77 -21.48 0.76
CA ALA A 57 3.15 -21.86 0.45
C ALA A 57 3.37 -23.38 0.49
N THR A 58 4.10 -23.89 -0.49
CA THR A 58 4.48 -25.31 -0.61
C THR A 58 5.99 -25.51 -0.71
N VAL A 59 6.77 -24.45 -0.95
CA VAL A 59 8.24 -24.48 -1.12
C VAL A 59 8.90 -23.47 -0.19
N GLY A 60 10.04 -23.82 0.44
CA GLY A 60 10.82 -22.91 1.30
C GLY A 60 10.22 -22.64 2.68
N GLY A 61 9.11 -23.31 3.01
CA GLY A 61 8.33 -23.17 4.23
C GLY A 61 6.86 -23.43 3.91
N GLN A 62 6.29 -24.51 4.45
CA GLN A 62 4.90 -24.86 4.17
C GLN A 62 3.95 -23.85 4.83
N GLY A 63 2.88 -23.49 4.14
CA GLY A 63 1.79 -22.68 4.66
C GLY A 63 0.79 -23.48 5.48
N LEU A 64 -0.23 -22.79 6.00
CA LEU A 64 -1.30 -23.40 6.80
C LEU A 64 -1.97 -24.58 6.09
N LEU A 65 -2.31 -24.43 4.80
CA LEU A 65 -3.02 -25.46 4.04
C LEU A 65 -2.15 -26.66 3.69
N ALA A 66 -0.82 -26.52 3.79
CA ALA A 66 0.13 -27.60 3.67
C ALA A 66 0.49 -28.24 5.02
N GLY A 67 -0.19 -27.86 6.12
CA GLY A 67 -0.05 -28.48 7.44
C GLY A 67 0.80 -27.70 8.45
N ASN A 68 1.27 -26.50 8.10
CA ASN A 68 2.11 -25.69 9.00
C ASN A 68 1.40 -24.37 9.40
N PRO A 69 0.60 -24.37 10.47
CA PRO A 69 -0.14 -23.19 10.92
C PRO A 69 0.77 -22.05 11.40
N ARG A 70 2.00 -22.37 11.84
CA ARG A 70 2.96 -21.38 12.32
C ARG A 70 3.30 -20.35 11.24
N GLN A 71 3.31 -20.77 9.97
CA GLN A 71 3.68 -19.90 8.86
C GLN A 71 2.70 -18.73 8.71
N LEU A 72 1.40 -18.96 8.84
CA LEU A 72 0.42 -17.88 8.79
C LEU A 72 0.62 -16.88 9.93
N GLY A 73 0.93 -17.37 11.14
CA GLY A 73 1.24 -16.51 12.30
C GLY A 73 2.48 -15.64 12.08
N ILE A 74 3.54 -16.19 11.47
CA ILE A 74 4.75 -15.44 11.11
C ILE A 74 4.42 -14.33 10.11
N GLN A 75 3.63 -14.65 9.07
CA GLN A 75 3.25 -13.67 8.05
C GLN A 75 2.35 -12.58 8.60
N LEU A 76 1.44 -12.91 9.51
CA LEU A 76 0.60 -11.92 10.20
C LEU A 76 1.45 -10.98 11.05
N LEU A 77 2.40 -11.52 11.83
CA LEU A 77 3.33 -10.71 12.62
C LEU A 77 4.16 -9.79 11.72
N ALA A 78 4.67 -10.30 10.59
CA ALA A 78 5.45 -9.51 9.65
C ALA A 78 4.64 -8.35 9.07
N VAL A 79 3.40 -8.60 8.64
CA VAL A 79 2.50 -7.55 8.13
C VAL A 79 2.25 -6.47 9.18
N VAL A 80 1.94 -6.85 10.42
CA VAL A 80 1.68 -5.89 11.50
C VAL A 80 2.94 -5.09 11.84
N ALA A 81 4.09 -5.77 12.00
CA ALA A 81 5.34 -5.12 12.36
C ALA A 81 5.79 -4.12 11.28
N VAL A 82 5.78 -4.52 10.00
CA VAL A 82 6.13 -3.64 8.88
C VAL A 82 5.12 -2.51 8.73
N GLY A 83 3.82 -2.82 8.82
CA GLY A 83 2.76 -1.81 8.72
C GLY A 83 2.87 -0.73 9.79
N LEU A 84 3.07 -1.12 11.06
CA LEU A 84 3.26 -0.19 12.17
C LEU A 84 4.54 0.63 12.00
N TYR A 85 5.66 0.00 11.63
CA TYR A 85 6.91 0.70 11.41
C TYR A 85 6.77 1.74 10.30
N CYS A 86 6.26 1.35 9.13
CA CYS A 86 6.09 2.25 7.98
C CYS A 86 5.15 3.41 8.32
N TYR A 87 4.04 3.15 9.01
CA TYR A 87 3.10 4.21 9.40
C TYR A 87 3.72 5.17 10.42
N LEU A 88 4.24 4.67 11.55
CA LEU A 88 4.74 5.50 12.64
C LEU A 88 5.95 6.33 12.22
N VAL A 89 6.90 5.72 11.49
CA VAL A 89 8.12 6.39 11.05
C VAL A 89 7.79 7.44 9.99
N THR A 90 7.02 7.08 8.97
CA THR A 90 6.63 8.04 7.91
C THR A 90 5.81 9.19 8.49
N TYR A 91 4.85 8.90 9.38
CA TYR A 91 4.09 9.94 10.06
C TYR A 91 5.00 10.89 10.85
N GLY A 92 5.94 10.35 11.63
CA GLY A 92 6.90 11.16 12.38
C GLY A 92 7.77 12.04 11.48
N ILE A 93 8.24 11.52 10.35
CA ILE A 93 9.01 12.28 9.35
C ILE A 93 8.16 13.39 8.73
N CYS A 94 6.97 13.06 8.23
CA CYS A 94 6.07 14.04 7.61
C CYS A 94 5.68 15.13 8.61
N TRP A 95 5.37 14.77 9.85
CA TRP A 95 5.07 15.73 10.91
C TRP A 95 6.26 16.65 11.22
N ALA A 96 7.48 16.10 11.30
CA ALA A 96 8.67 16.91 11.55
C ALA A 96 8.97 17.88 10.41
N ILE A 97 8.83 17.45 9.16
CA ILE A 97 8.99 18.29 7.96
C ILE A 97 7.93 19.40 7.96
N ASP A 98 6.66 19.05 8.18
CA ASP A 98 5.56 20.00 8.24
C ASP A 98 5.80 21.12 9.28
N LYS A 99 6.34 20.76 10.45
CA LYS A 99 6.65 21.73 11.52
C LYS A 99 7.91 22.56 11.31
N THR A 100 8.82 22.15 10.45
CA THR A 100 10.12 22.82 10.30
C THR A 100 10.22 23.63 9.02
N MET A 101 9.68 23.13 7.91
CA MET A 101 9.77 23.77 6.59
C MET A 101 8.44 23.83 5.84
N GLY A 102 7.40 23.16 6.33
CA GLY A 102 6.13 22.99 5.63
C GLY A 102 6.20 21.85 4.61
N LEU A 103 5.23 20.94 4.64
CA LEU A 103 5.19 19.78 3.74
C LEU A 103 4.34 20.05 2.48
N ARG A 104 3.27 20.84 2.61
CA ARG A 104 2.35 21.19 1.52
C ARG A 104 2.60 22.64 1.10
N VAL A 105 2.40 22.93 -0.19
CA VAL A 105 2.40 24.31 -0.72
C VAL A 105 1.23 25.11 -0.15
N GLU A 106 1.29 26.43 -0.30
CA GLU A 106 0.17 27.31 0.02
C GLU A 106 -1.02 27.06 -0.93
N GLU A 107 -2.23 27.35 -0.46
CA GLU A 107 -3.48 27.06 -1.19
C GLU A 107 -3.57 27.83 -2.53
N ASP A 108 -3.10 29.08 -2.56
CA ASP A 108 -3.03 29.89 -3.78
C ASP A 108 -2.06 29.30 -4.81
N GLN A 109 -0.93 28.77 -4.36
CA GLN A 109 0.04 28.09 -5.20
C GLN A 109 -0.51 26.78 -5.77
N GLU A 110 -1.23 26.01 -4.94
CA GLU A 110 -1.89 24.78 -5.37
C GLU A 110 -2.95 25.07 -6.45
N MET A 111 -3.73 26.15 -6.28
CA MET A 111 -4.76 26.59 -7.22
C MET A 111 -4.19 27.15 -8.54
N ALA A 112 -3.04 27.82 -8.50
CA ALA A 112 -2.34 28.32 -9.69
C ALA A 112 -1.64 27.21 -10.50
N GLY A 113 -1.29 26.11 -9.84
CA GLY A 113 -0.68 24.92 -10.42
C GLY A 113 0.83 24.85 -10.16
N LEU A 114 1.29 23.69 -9.68
CA LEU A 114 2.68 23.45 -9.26
C LEU A 114 3.71 23.61 -10.40
N ASP A 115 3.32 23.36 -11.65
CA ASP A 115 4.18 23.58 -12.81
C ASP A 115 4.59 25.06 -12.93
N ARG A 116 3.65 25.98 -12.69
CA ARG A 116 3.91 27.43 -12.77
C ARG A 116 4.62 27.94 -11.54
N GLU A 117 4.11 27.58 -10.36
CA GLU A 117 4.54 28.16 -9.09
C GLU A 117 5.89 27.63 -8.62
N LEU A 118 6.19 26.35 -8.86
CA LEU A 118 7.46 25.75 -8.41
C LEU A 118 8.48 25.57 -9.53
N HIS A 119 8.03 25.44 -10.79
CA HIS A 119 8.91 25.11 -11.91
C HIS A 119 9.00 26.21 -12.98
N GLY A 120 8.12 27.24 -12.95
CA GLY A 120 8.11 28.32 -13.93
C GLY A 120 7.73 27.87 -15.35
N GLU A 121 7.07 26.71 -15.46
CA GLU A 121 6.75 26.06 -16.72
C GLU A 121 5.23 25.92 -16.90
N VAL A 122 4.82 25.57 -18.13
CA VAL A 122 3.43 25.21 -18.44
C VAL A 122 3.48 23.87 -19.15
N GLY A 123 2.83 22.83 -18.60
CA GLY A 123 2.90 21.48 -19.15
C GLY A 123 2.45 21.38 -20.62
N TYR A 124 1.51 22.21 -21.06
CA TYR A 124 1.05 22.26 -22.45
C TYR A 124 0.76 23.70 -22.91
N THR A 125 1.25 24.05 -24.10
CA THR A 125 0.91 25.29 -24.81
C THR A 125 0.08 24.95 -26.04
N PHE A 126 -1.17 25.38 -26.06
CA PHE A 126 -2.07 25.24 -27.22
C PHE A 126 -2.06 26.51 -28.06
#